data_AF-A0A2N2V4S9-F1
#
_entry.id   AF-A0A2N2V4S9-F1
#
_cell.length_a   1.000
_cell.length_b   1.000
_cell.length_c   1.000
_cell.angle_alpha   90.00
_cell.angle_beta   90.00
_cell.angle_gamma   90.00
#
_symmetry.space_group_name_H-M   'P 1'
#
loop_
_entity.id
_entity.type
_entity.pdbx_description
1 polymer ?
#
loop_
_entity_poly.entity_id
_entity_poly.type
_entity_poly.pdbx_seq_one_letter_code
_entity_poly.pdbx_strand_id
1 'polypeptide(L)'
;LLLALPKFRPPFSFLLNTLRSVPELVWATITALAVGLGPFAGALALALHTTGVLGRLYAEALANAPATPGRALRLAGSPGGLSFLYGTLPGAAPQLIAYTLYRWEMNIRMAAILGFVGAGGLGQLLYFELSLFHYAQASTVIIAMLALSIAVDQASAWLRRALR
;
A
#
# COMPACT_ATOMS: atom_id res chain seq x y z
N LEU A 1 -5.35 -36.73 7.93
CA LEU A 1 -4.38 -36.30 8.97
C LEU A 1 -2.92 -36.32 8.50
N LEU A 2 -2.61 -36.36 7.19
CA LEU A 2 -1.24 -36.42 6.63
C LEU A 2 -0.91 -35.34 5.58
N LEU A 3 -1.69 -34.26 5.50
CA LEU A 3 -1.51 -33.18 4.50
C LEU A 3 -1.25 -31.80 5.11
N ALA A 4 -0.77 -31.75 6.36
CA ALA A 4 -0.33 -30.53 7.02
C ALA A 4 1.20 -30.38 6.99
N LEU A 5 1.85 -30.83 5.91
CA LEU A 5 3.26 -30.52 5.71
C LEU A 5 3.38 -29.00 5.52
N PRO A 6 4.19 -28.30 6.34
CA PRO A 6 4.41 -26.87 6.18
C PRO A 6 5.04 -26.65 4.80
N LYS A 7 4.24 -26.20 3.84
CA LYS A 7 4.72 -25.71 2.55
C LYS A 7 5.82 -24.70 2.85
N PHE A 8 7.06 -25.03 2.49
CA PHE A 8 8.23 -24.18 2.63
C PHE A 8 7.84 -22.79 2.14
N ARG A 9 7.65 -21.84 3.06
CA ARG A 9 7.30 -20.48 2.68
C ARG A 9 8.59 -19.88 2.11
N PRO A 10 8.61 -19.45 0.84
CA PRO A 10 9.82 -18.90 0.25
C PRO A 10 10.30 -17.74 1.12
N PRO A 11 11.62 -17.48 1.21
CA PRO A 11 12.20 -16.41 2.05
C PRO A 11 11.55 -15.04 1.81
N PHE A 12 11.04 -14.83 0.59
CA PHE A 12 10.19 -13.70 0.21
C PHE A 12 8.97 -13.48 1.12
N SER A 13 8.27 -14.55 1.53
CA SER A 13 7.12 -14.45 2.44
C SER A 13 7.52 -14.01 3.85
N PHE A 14 8.73 -14.36 4.30
CA PHE A 14 9.25 -13.91 5.58
C PHE A 14 9.61 -12.42 5.53
N LEU A 15 10.31 -11.97 4.48
CA LEU A 15 10.63 -10.56 4.26
C LEU A 15 9.36 -9.69 4.22
N LEU A 16 8.35 -10.09 3.46
CA LEU A 16 7.07 -9.38 3.39
C LEU A 16 6.33 -9.36 4.74
N ASN A 17 6.43 -10.44 5.53
CA ASN A 17 5.90 -10.48 6.89
C ASN A 17 6.60 -9.47 7.80
N THR A 18 7.92 -9.38 7.74
CA THR A 18 8.67 -8.42 8.54
C THR A 18 8.32 -6.98 8.16
N LEU A 19 8.26 -6.66 6.86
CA LEU A 19 7.92 -5.32 6.38
C LEU A 19 6.53 -4.86 6.84
N ARG A 20 5.53 -5.77 6.90
CA ARG A 20 4.16 -5.45 7.34
C ARG A 20 3.96 -5.44 8.85
N SER A 21 4.75 -6.23 9.59
CA SER A 21 4.60 -6.36 11.05
C SER A 21 5.10 -5.12 11.78
N VAL A 22 6.00 -4.36 11.15
CA VAL A 22 6.52 -3.11 11.70
C VAL A 22 5.54 -1.97 11.42
N PRO A 23 5.09 -1.23 12.45
CA PRO A 23 4.23 -0.06 12.28
C PRO A 23 4.88 1.00 11.39
N GLU A 24 4.06 1.75 10.65
CA GLU A 24 4.52 2.80 9.73
C GLU A 24 5.34 3.89 10.44
N LEU A 25 5.02 4.20 11.70
CA LEU A 25 5.78 5.14 12.54
C LEU A 25 7.22 4.67 12.80
N VAL A 26 7.42 3.35 12.95
CA VAL A 26 8.75 2.78 13.13
C VAL A 26 9.53 2.85 11.82
N TRP A 27 8.88 2.60 10.68
CA TRP A 27 9.51 2.83 9.39
C TRP A 27 9.91 4.29 9.20
N ALA A 28 9.06 5.24 9.57
CA ALA A 28 9.35 6.67 9.48
C ALA A 28 10.54 7.10 10.31
N THR A 29 10.68 6.59 11.53
CA THR A 29 11.84 6.87 12.37
C THR A 29 13.13 6.27 11.77
N ILE A 30 13.06 5.04 11.26
CA ILE A 30 14.22 4.40 10.60
C ILE A 30 14.64 5.15 9.34
N THR A 31 13.71 5.50 8.44
CA THR A 31 14.06 6.24 7.21
C THR A 31 14.46 7.69 7.50
N ALA A 32 13.90 8.31 8.53
CA ALA A 32 14.35 9.63 8.98
C ALA A 32 15.80 9.59 9.49
N LEU A 33 16.19 8.53 10.21
CA LEU A 33 17.59 8.35 10.63
C LEU A 33 18.52 8.04 9.45
N ALA A 34 18.03 7.29 8.45
CA ALA A 34 18.84 6.88 7.31
C ALA A 34 19.06 7.98 6.26
N VAL A 35 18.04 8.81 5.98
CA VAL A 35 18.06 9.80 4.89
C VAL A 35 17.81 11.23 5.36
N GLY A 36 17.54 11.43 6.65
CA GLY A 36 17.19 12.72 7.23
C GLY A 36 15.68 12.98 7.30
N LEU A 37 15.30 14.03 8.02
CA LEU A 37 13.90 14.47 8.14
C LEU A 37 13.39 15.05 6.82
N GLY A 38 12.08 14.89 6.59
CA GLY A 38 11.37 15.52 5.47
C GLY A 38 10.49 14.57 4.66
N PRO A 39 9.86 15.09 3.58
CA PRO A 39 8.89 14.36 2.76
C PRO A 39 9.43 13.09 2.14
N PHE A 40 10.71 13.08 1.79
CA PHE A 40 11.36 11.90 1.21
C PHE A 40 11.41 10.72 2.18
N ALA A 41 11.78 10.95 3.44
CA ALA A 41 11.83 9.90 4.46
C ALA A 41 10.43 9.33 4.75
N GLY A 42 9.40 10.18 4.76
CA GLY A 42 8.01 9.75 4.90
C GLY A 42 7.52 8.93 3.70
N ALA A 43 7.81 9.37 2.48
CA ALA A 43 7.49 8.64 1.27
C ALA A 43 8.16 7.25 1.25
N LEU A 44 9.42 7.17 1.67
CA LEU A 44 10.17 5.92 1.74
C LEU A 44 9.61 4.97 2.82
N ALA A 45 9.24 5.51 3.99
CA ALA A 45 8.58 4.74 5.05
C ALA A 45 7.28 4.09 4.57
N LEU A 46 6.43 4.88 3.92
CA LEU A 46 5.17 4.40 3.34
C LEU A 46 5.41 3.39 2.22
N ALA A 47 6.41 3.63 1.36
CA ALA A 47 6.75 2.73 0.26
C ALA A 47 7.23 1.35 0.77
N LEU A 48 8.08 1.33 1.80
CA LEU A 48 8.59 0.09 2.39
C LEU A 48 7.47 -0.72 3.05
N HIS A 49 6.63 -0.06 3.86
CA HIS A 49 5.49 -0.72 4.49
C HIS A 49 4.45 -1.20 3.47
N THR A 50 4.17 -0.38 2.44
CA THR A 50 3.20 -0.69 1.38
C THR A 50 3.66 -1.84 0.50
N THR A 51 4.93 -1.86 0.11
CA THR A 51 5.52 -2.95 -0.69
C THR A 51 5.42 -4.28 0.06
N GLY A 52 5.66 -4.28 1.38
CA GLY A 52 5.48 -5.46 2.22
C GLY A 52 4.07 -6.03 2.18
N VAL A 53 3.05 -5.18 2.32
CA VAL A 53 1.65 -5.61 2.34
C VAL A 53 1.13 -5.97 0.94
N LEU A 54 1.35 -5.11 -0.06
CA LEU A 54 0.90 -5.38 -1.43
C LEU A 54 1.61 -6.61 -2.01
N GLY A 55 2.90 -6.80 -1.74
CA GLY A 55 3.62 -7.99 -2.19
C GLY A 55 2.98 -9.28 -1.70
N ARG A 56 2.48 -9.31 -0.45
CA ARG A 56 1.79 -10.47 0.10
C ARG A 56 0.40 -10.64 -0.49
N LEU A 57 -0.38 -9.56 -0.56
CA LEU A 57 -1.74 -9.59 -1.13
C LEU A 57 -1.73 -9.99 -2.60
N TYR A 58 -0.74 -9.51 -3.37
CA TYR A 58 -0.58 -9.87 -4.78
C TYR A 58 -0.16 -11.32 -4.95
N ALA A 59 0.77 -11.80 -4.10
CA ALA A 59 1.17 -13.20 -4.12
C ALA A 59 -0.02 -14.13 -3.80
N GLU A 60 -0.87 -13.77 -2.83
CA GLU A 60 -2.08 -14.52 -2.50
C GLU A 60 -3.13 -14.44 -3.61
N ALA A 61 -3.37 -13.26 -4.19
CA ALA A 61 -4.29 -13.09 -5.31
C ALA A 61 -3.87 -13.92 -6.53
N LEU A 62 -2.58 -13.88 -6.89
CA LEU A 62 -2.02 -14.65 -8.00
C LEU A 62 -2.03 -16.16 -7.73
N ALA A 63 -1.82 -16.60 -6.48
CA ALA A 63 -1.89 -18.01 -6.12
C ALA A 63 -3.33 -18.56 -6.12
N ASN A 64 -4.32 -17.70 -5.82
CA ASN A 64 -5.74 -18.06 -5.83
C ASN A 64 -6.38 -17.95 -7.23
N ALA A 65 -5.74 -17.24 -8.16
CA ALA A 65 -6.24 -17.10 -9.53
C ALA A 65 -6.27 -18.47 -10.25
N PRO A 66 -7.34 -18.79 -10.99
CA PRO A 66 -7.45 -20.04 -11.72
C PRO A 66 -6.32 -20.17 -12.76
N ALA A 67 -5.46 -21.18 -12.60
CA ALA A 67 -4.29 -21.40 -13.47
C ALA A 67 -4.66 -21.98 -14.85
N THR A 68 -5.93 -22.30 -15.09
CA THR A 68 -6.47 -22.96 -16.29
C THR A 68 -6.18 -22.19 -17.58
N PRO A 69 -6.42 -20.86 -17.68
CA PRO A 69 -6.17 -20.10 -18.91
C PRO A 69 -4.68 -20.00 -19.23
N GLY A 70 -3.84 -19.78 -18.21
CA GLY A 70 -2.39 -19.75 -18.37
C GLY A 70 -1.82 -21.09 -18.82
N ARG A 71 -2.30 -22.20 -18.22
CA ARG A 71 -1.85 -23.55 -18.58
C ARG A 71 -2.28 -23.95 -20.00
N ALA A 72 -3.46 -23.53 -20.44
CA ALA A 72 -3.92 -23.73 -21.82
C ALA A 72 -3.01 -23.01 -22.84
N LEU A 73 -2.62 -21.75 -22.56
CA LEU A 73 -1.67 -21.00 -23.40
C LEU A 73 -0.28 -21.65 -23.44
N ARG A 74 0.21 -22.22 -22.34
CA ARG A 74 1.48 -22.98 -22.34
C ARG A 74 1.40 -24.24 -23.19
N LEU A 75 0.29 -24.97 -23.12
CA LEU A 75 0.06 -26.17 -23.93
C LEU A 75 -0.05 -25.83 -25.42
N ALA A 76 -0.50 -24.62 -25.77
CA ALA A 76 -0.52 -24.10 -27.13
C ALA A 76 0.86 -23.58 -27.62
N GLY A 77 1.93 -23.75 -26.85
CA GLY A 77 3.30 -23.34 -27.22
C GLY A 77 3.68 -21.90 -26.86
N SER A 78 2.83 -21.17 -26.11
CA SER A 78 3.14 -19.79 -25.70
C SER A 78 4.22 -19.75 -24.61
N PRO A 79 5.22 -18.83 -24.70
CA PRO A 79 6.24 -18.66 -23.68
C PRO A 79 5.63 -18.23 -22.34
N GLY A 80 6.29 -18.62 -21.23
CA GLY A 80 5.75 -18.49 -19.88
C GLY A 80 5.31 -17.07 -19.48
N GLY A 81 6.01 -16.04 -19.96
CA GLY A 81 5.65 -14.64 -19.72
C GLY A 81 4.35 -14.21 -20.41
N LEU A 82 4.13 -14.62 -21.66
CA LEU A 82 2.90 -14.32 -22.40
C LEU A 82 1.71 -15.10 -21.84
N SER A 83 1.93 -16.37 -21.48
CA SER A 83 0.93 -17.18 -20.78
C SER A 83 0.49 -16.55 -19.44
N PHE A 84 1.42 -15.93 -18.71
CA PHE A 84 1.10 -15.19 -17.49
C PHE A 84 0.31 -13.90 -17.80
N LEU A 85 0.82 -13.07 -18.70
CA LEU A 85 0.24 -11.76 -19.07
C LEU A 85 -1.17 -11.86 -19.65
N TYR A 86 -1.44 -12.87 -20.49
CA TYR A 86 -2.72 -13.02 -21.19
C TYR A 86 -3.63 -14.10 -20.61
N GLY A 87 -3.10 -14.99 -19.78
CA GLY A 87 -3.89 -16.07 -19.16
C GLY A 87 -4.25 -15.79 -17.70
N THR A 88 -3.25 -15.47 -16.87
CA THR A 88 -3.44 -15.42 -15.40
C THR A 88 -3.66 -14.00 -14.89
N LEU A 89 -2.89 -13.04 -15.43
CA LEU A 89 -2.95 -11.64 -15.04
C LEU A 89 -4.34 -11.01 -15.26
N PRO A 90 -5.06 -11.21 -16.38
CA PRO A 90 -6.36 -10.57 -16.59
C PRO A 90 -7.41 -11.04 -15.57
N GLY A 91 -7.32 -12.29 -15.11
CA GLY A 91 -8.20 -12.84 -14.08
C GLY A 91 -7.91 -12.28 -12.69
N ALA A 92 -6.65 -11.98 -12.37
CA ALA A 92 -6.26 -11.38 -11.09
C ALA A 92 -6.30 -9.84 -11.10
N ALA A 93 -6.24 -9.20 -12.27
CA ALA A 93 -6.09 -7.75 -12.43
C ALA A 93 -7.14 -6.92 -11.67
N PRO A 94 -8.45 -7.22 -11.73
CA PRO A 94 -9.44 -6.46 -10.96
C PRO A 94 -9.16 -6.46 -9.46
N GLN A 95 -8.71 -7.60 -8.92
CA GLN A 95 -8.38 -7.74 -7.50
C GLN A 95 -7.08 -7.01 -7.14
N LEU A 96 -6.05 -7.08 -8.00
CA LEU A 96 -4.80 -6.34 -7.81
C LEU A 96 -5.03 -4.83 -7.81
N ILE A 97 -5.85 -4.34 -8.74
CA ILE A 97 -6.22 -2.92 -8.82
C ILE A 97 -7.00 -2.51 -7.56
N ALA A 98 -7.97 -3.31 -7.12
CA ALA A 98 -8.73 -3.03 -5.90
C ALA A 98 -7.83 -2.91 -4.66
N TYR A 99 -6.84 -3.81 -4.51
CA TYR A 99 -5.85 -3.73 -3.43
C TYR A 99 -4.95 -2.50 -3.55
N THR A 100 -4.52 -2.16 -4.76
CA THR A 100 -3.71 -0.95 -5.01
C THR A 100 -4.47 0.29 -4.55
N LEU A 101 -5.72 0.43 -4.98
CA LEU A 101 -6.55 1.61 -4.70
C LEU A 101 -6.89 1.73 -3.21
N TYR A 102 -7.24 0.62 -2.57
CA TYR A 102 -7.46 0.60 -1.13
C TYR A 102 -6.21 1.03 -0.35
N ARG A 103 -5.04 0.54 -0.77
CA ARG A 103 -3.79 0.87 -0.10
C ARG A 103 -3.36 2.31 -0.37
N TRP A 104 -3.60 2.82 -1.57
CA TRP A 104 -3.34 4.21 -1.93
C TRP A 104 -4.15 5.20 -1.07
N GLU A 105 -5.44 4.93 -0.88
CA GLU A 105 -6.31 5.70 0.03
C GLU A 105 -5.74 5.70 1.46
N MET A 106 -5.39 4.52 1.98
CA MET A 106 -4.82 4.41 3.33
C MET A 106 -3.49 5.14 3.46
N ASN A 107 -2.62 5.06 2.45
CA ASN A 107 -1.33 5.74 2.45
C ASN A 107 -1.49 7.27 2.46
N ILE A 108 -2.49 7.84 1.79
CA ILE A 108 -2.75 9.28 1.84
C ILE A 108 -3.13 9.72 3.25
N ARG A 109 -3.99 8.95 3.92
CA ARG A 109 -4.39 9.19 5.30
C ARG A 109 -3.19 9.09 6.25
N MET A 110 -2.36 8.06 6.07
CA MET A 110 -1.16 7.86 6.87
C MET A 110 -0.09 8.91 6.62
N ALA A 111 0.05 9.41 5.38
CA ALA A 111 0.99 10.51 5.07
C ALA A 111 0.70 11.77 5.89
N ALA A 112 -0.57 12.07 6.15
CA ALA A 112 -0.95 13.20 6.98
C ALA A 112 -0.54 13.01 8.46
N ILE A 113 -0.67 11.78 8.99
CA ILE A 113 -0.19 11.43 10.35
C ILE A 113 1.34 11.48 10.40
N LEU A 114 2.01 10.94 9.38
CA LEU A 114 3.46 10.93 9.29
C LEU A 114 4.05 12.34 9.22
N GLY A 115 3.32 13.28 8.63
CA GLY A 115 3.70 14.69 8.60
C GLY A 115 3.92 15.28 9.99
N PHE A 116 3.16 14.83 10.99
CA PHE A 116 3.33 15.23 12.39
C PHE A 116 4.67 14.78 12.98
N VAL A 117 5.22 13.67 12.49
CA VAL A 117 6.49 13.07 12.95
C VAL A 117 7.71 13.65 12.19
N GLY A 118 7.50 14.64 11.31
CA GLY A 118 8.58 15.29 10.56
C GLY A 118 8.72 14.81 9.12
N ALA A 119 7.71 14.12 8.57
CA ALA A 119 7.62 13.89 7.13
C ALA A 119 7.15 15.12 6.33
N GLY A 120 6.87 16.26 6.98
CA GLY A 120 6.42 17.47 6.28
C GLY A 120 4.94 17.48 5.88
N GLY A 121 4.55 18.50 5.12
CA GLY A 121 3.18 18.69 4.64
C GLY A 121 2.19 19.15 5.69
N LEU A 122 0.91 18.80 5.51
CA LEU A 122 -0.19 19.26 6.37
C LEU A 122 -0.05 18.81 7.83
N GLY A 123 0.46 17.60 8.07
CA GLY A 123 0.69 17.10 9.43
C GLY A 123 1.75 17.91 10.19
N GLN A 124 2.78 18.39 9.50
CA GLN A 124 3.82 19.24 10.10
C GLN A 124 3.27 20.63 10.40
N LEU A 125 2.45 21.18 9.51
CA LEU A 125 1.77 22.46 9.75
C LEU A 125 0.84 22.36 10.97
N LEU A 126 0.08 21.26 11.08
CA LEU A 126 -0.77 21.00 12.23
C LEU A 126 0.06 20.92 13.53
N TYR A 127 1.20 20.24 13.51
CA TYR A 127 2.11 20.17 14.66
C TYR A 127 2.57 21.56 15.10
N PHE A 128 2.97 22.42 14.16
CA PHE A 128 3.42 23.78 14.48
C PHE A 128 2.31 24.65 15.07
N GLU A 129 1.12 24.68 14.46
CA GLU A 129 0.03 25.51 14.95
C GLU A 129 -0.46 25.05 16.34
N LEU A 130 -0.49 23.74 16.59
CA LEU A 130 -0.79 23.20 17.92
C LEU A 130 0.30 23.54 18.93
N SER A 131 1.58 23.47 18.54
CA SER A 131 2.71 23.84 19.41
C SER A 131 2.74 25.33 19.76
N LEU A 132 2.17 26.19 18.92
CA LEU A 132 2.04 27.63 19.13
C LEU A 132 0.72 28.02 19.81
N PHE A 133 -0.12 27.03 20.17
CA PHE A 133 -1.47 27.24 20.73
C PHE A 133 -2.41 28.05 19.81
N HIS A 134 -2.15 28.02 18.50
CA HIS A 134 -2.95 28.67 17.46
C HIS A 134 -4.16 27.80 17.08
N TYR A 135 -5.11 27.64 17.99
CA TYR A 135 -6.23 26.72 17.80
C TYR A 135 -7.12 27.03 16.59
N ALA A 136 -7.27 28.32 16.23
CA ALA A 136 -8.03 28.72 15.05
C ALA A 136 -7.37 28.21 13.75
N GLN A 137 -6.06 28.39 13.62
CA GLN A 137 -5.26 27.92 12.50
C GLN A 137 -5.23 26.38 12.47
N ALA A 138 -4.98 25.74 13.62
CA ALA A 138 -5.01 24.29 13.74
C ALA A 138 -6.35 23.68 13.29
N SER A 139 -7.48 24.28 13.68
CA SER A 139 -8.81 23.84 13.23
C SER A 139 -8.99 23.91 11.71
N THR A 140 -8.44 24.95 11.08
CA THR A 140 -8.48 25.11 9.62
C THR A 140 -7.67 24.02 8.93
N VAL A 141 -6.49 23.69 9.46
CA VAL A 141 -5.65 22.60 8.93
C VAL A 141 -6.33 21.24 9.07
N ILE A 142 -6.98 20.97 10.21
CA ILE A 142 -7.77 19.76 10.43
C ILE A 142 -8.91 19.65 9.41
N ILE A 143 -9.65 20.73 9.18
CA ILE A 143 -10.72 20.76 8.18
C ILE A 143 -10.16 20.49 6.77
N ALA A 144 -9.02 21.09 6.41
CA ALA A 144 -8.37 20.84 5.13
C ALA A 144 -7.93 19.37 4.97
N MET A 145 -7.38 18.76 6.02
CA MET A 145 -7.01 17.34 6.04
C MET A 145 -8.24 16.43 5.87
N LEU A 146 -9.36 16.76 6.54
CA LEU A 146 -10.62 16.03 6.39
C LEU A 146 -11.19 16.16 4.98
N ALA A 147 -11.22 17.38 4.42
CA ALA A 147 -11.69 17.63 3.07
C ALA A 147 -10.87 16.85 2.03
N LEU A 148 -9.54 16.84 2.17
CA LEU A 148 -8.65 16.06 1.31
C LEU A 148 -8.94 14.56 1.42
N SER A 149 -9.10 14.04 2.64
CA SER A 149 -9.44 12.63 2.85
C SER A 149 -10.76 12.27 2.18
N ILE A 150 -11.79 13.09 2.35
CA ILE A 150 -13.12 12.84 1.75
C ILE A 150 -13.03 12.87 0.22
N ALA A 151 -12.26 13.80 -0.35
CA ALA A 151 -12.05 13.87 -1.80
C ALA A 151 -11.39 12.59 -2.34
N VAL A 152 -10.37 12.08 -1.65
CA VAL A 152 -9.66 10.85 -2.00
C VAL A 152 -10.53 9.61 -1.85
N ASP A 153 -11.32 9.54 -0.79
CA ASP A 153 -12.26 8.43 -0.55
C ASP A 153 -13.33 8.38 -1.66
N GLN A 154 -13.86 9.55 -2.06
CA GLN A 154 -14.82 9.65 -3.16
C GLN A 154 -14.20 9.29 -4.52
N ALA A 155 -12.99 9.77 -4.83
CA ALA A 155 -12.28 9.42 -6.05
C ALA A 155 -12.03 7.89 -6.13
N SER A 156 -11.61 7.29 -5.01
CA SER A 156 -11.38 5.85 -4.91
C SER A 156 -12.69 5.05 -5.04
N ALA A 157 -13.79 5.54 -4.48
CA ALA A 157 -15.11 4.93 -4.61
C ALA A 157 -15.68 5.02 -6.03
N TRP A 158 -15.39 6.11 -6.75
CA TRP A 158 -15.77 6.27 -8.16
C TRP A 158 -14.98 5.31 -9.05
N LEU A 159 -13.66 5.23 -8.86
CA LEU A 159 -12.80 4.34 -9.65
C LEU A 159 -13.11 2.86 -9.41
N ARG A 160 -13.42 2.47 -8.15
CA ARG A 160 -13.89 1.11 -7.83
C ARG A 160 -15.24 0.77 -8.47
N ARG A 161 -16.13 1.74 -8.66
CA ARG A 161 -17.40 1.55 -9.37
C ARG A 161 -17.19 1.40 -10.87
N ALA A 162 -16.22 2.11 -11.46
CA ALA A 162 -15.89 1.98 -12.88
C ALA A 162 -15.20 0.65 -13.24
N LEU A 163 -14.61 -0.04 -12.26
CA LEU A 163 -13.95 -1.34 -12.43
C LEU A 163 -14.88 -2.56 -12.26
N ARG A 164 -16.13 -2.35 -11.82
CA ARG A 164 -17.18 -3.37 -11.75
C ARG A 164 -17.99 -3.34 -13.03
#